data_AF-C1N0E5-F1
#
_entry.id   AF-C1N0E5-F1
#
_cell.length_a   1.000
_cell.length_b   1.000
_cell.length_c   1.000
_cell.angle_alpha   90.00
_cell.angle_beta   90.00
_cell.angle_gamma   90.00
#
_symmetry.space_group_name_H-M   'P 1'
#
loop_
_entity.id
_entity.type
_entity.pdbx_description
1 polymer ?
#
loop_
_entity_poly.entity_id
_entity_poly.type
_entity_poly.pdbx_seq_one_letter_code
_entity_poly.pdbx_strand_id
1 'polypeptide(L)'
;MATADRATQITREWFAKCANVILCSRLADDDPHAAQTPTRARDRWFNLDMDEHATHASSIKPWRRGGAASVHASTPLVIDVFVDARMRDVDVADDATAAEAVSRTLVERWVLSHDARCRGDGEEEEEVVEEEEEECTSSSSDVAVTYKRAVIMVRSLLALTRALPANRLHRARVRGGARDDASYRLSCEVRDVGTLGTNPGTDEGRHPGADAWRTYEFAPVDAAAAR
;
A
#
# COMPACT_ATOMS: atom_id res chain seq x y z
N MET A 1 -12.58 -23.76 11.23
CA MET A 1 -13.43 -22.82 10.44
C MET A 1 -13.28 -21.38 10.94
N ALA A 2 -13.57 -21.05 12.20
CA ALA A 2 -13.49 -19.67 12.72
C ALA A 2 -12.08 -19.01 12.68
N THR A 3 -10.99 -19.78 12.81
CA THR A 3 -9.61 -19.28 12.78
C THR A 3 -9.14 -18.90 11.37
N ALA A 4 -9.52 -19.68 10.36
CA ALA A 4 -9.27 -19.42 8.94
C ALA A 4 -9.94 -18.12 8.48
N ASP A 5 -11.19 -17.92 8.90
CA ASP A 5 -11.93 -16.68 8.66
C ASP A 5 -11.25 -15.49 9.34
N ARG A 6 -10.67 -15.70 10.53
CA ARG A 6 -9.95 -14.66 11.26
C ARG A 6 -8.62 -14.30 10.62
N ALA A 7 -7.82 -15.26 10.16
CA ALA A 7 -6.58 -15.01 9.43
C ALA A 7 -6.86 -14.24 8.13
N THR A 8 -7.88 -14.67 7.38
CA THR A 8 -8.33 -13.96 6.17
C THR A 8 -8.77 -12.53 6.47
N GLN A 9 -9.49 -12.32 7.58
CA GLN A 9 -9.88 -10.98 8.03
C GLN A 9 -8.66 -10.12 8.38
N ILE A 10 -7.67 -10.68 9.09
CA ILE A 10 -6.41 -9.99 9.41
C ILE A 10 -5.72 -9.55 8.11
N THR A 11 -5.60 -10.43 7.12
CA THR A 11 -4.98 -10.09 5.82
C THR A 11 -5.71 -8.94 5.12
N ARG A 12 -7.05 -9.01 5.03
CA ARG A 12 -7.87 -7.95 4.41
C ARG A 12 -7.71 -6.59 5.07
N GLU A 13 -7.76 -6.60 6.40
CA GLU A 13 -7.59 -5.38 7.20
C GLU A 13 -6.16 -4.86 7.13
N TRP A 14 -5.17 -5.76 7.03
CA TRP A 14 -3.76 -5.41 6.86
C TRP A 14 -3.51 -4.68 5.54
N PHE A 15 -4.03 -5.19 4.41
CA PHE A 15 -3.94 -4.50 3.12
C PHE A 15 -4.49 -3.08 3.21
N ALA A 16 -5.69 -2.94 3.76
CA ALA A 16 -6.34 -1.66 3.85
C ALA A 16 -5.61 -0.70 4.81
N LYS A 17 -5.08 -1.21 5.93
CA LYS A 17 -4.29 -0.40 6.87
C LYS A 17 -2.99 0.07 6.22
N CYS A 18 -2.23 -0.82 5.58
CA CYS A 18 -0.99 -0.46 4.89
C CYS A 18 -1.22 0.57 3.78
N ALA A 19 -2.28 0.41 2.98
CA ALA A 19 -2.64 1.37 1.96
C ALA A 19 -2.92 2.76 2.55
N ASN A 20 -3.71 2.84 3.62
CA ASN A 20 -3.99 4.11 4.30
C ASN A 20 -2.73 4.73 4.92
N VAL A 21 -1.84 3.93 5.51
CA VAL A 21 -0.54 4.41 6.03
C VAL A 21 0.25 5.13 4.94
N ILE A 22 0.31 4.53 3.74
CA ILE A 22 1.02 5.10 2.59
C ILE A 22 0.32 6.37 2.11
N LEU A 23 -0.99 6.30 1.82
CA LEU A 23 -1.75 7.42 1.26
C LEU A 23 -1.77 8.65 2.18
N CYS A 24 -2.10 8.48 3.46
CA CYS A 24 -2.12 9.56 4.45
C CYS A 24 -0.75 10.17 4.72
N SER A 25 0.34 9.48 4.35
CA SER A 25 1.71 10.01 4.47
C SER A 25 2.18 10.80 3.24
N ARG A 26 1.36 10.87 2.18
CA ARG A 26 1.70 11.53 0.90
C ARG A 26 0.69 12.60 0.52
N LEU A 27 -0.59 12.33 0.76
CA LEU A 27 -1.68 13.24 0.47
C LEU A 27 -1.86 14.19 1.66
N ALA A 28 -1.88 15.48 1.38
CA ALA A 28 -2.25 16.46 2.38
C ALA A 28 -3.78 16.52 2.41
N ASP A 29 -4.37 16.50 3.60
CA ASP A 29 -5.78 16.84 3.74
C ASP A 29 -5.91 18.34 3.40
N ASP A 30 -6.57 18.64 2.29
CA ASP A 30 -6.78 20.03 1.85
C ASP A 30 -7.68 20.81 2.82
N ASP A 31 -8.35 20.12 3.77
CA ASP A 31 -9.18 20.71 4.81
C ASP A 31 -8.59 20.51 6.22
N PRO A 32 -7.90 21.53 6.79
CA PRO A 32 -7.37 21.46 8.16
C PRO A 32 -8.47 21.47 9.24
N HIS A 33 -9.72 21.75 8.89
CA HIS A 33 -10.87 21.74 9.80
C HIS A 33 -11.60 20.39 9.82
N ALA A 34 -11.51 19.60 8.74
CA ALA A 34 -12.01 18.22 8.69
C ALA A 34 -11.28 17.29 9.68
N ALA A 35 -10.02 17.58 10.02
CA ALA A 35 -9.26 16.85 11.03
C ALA A 35 -9.83 16.98 12.46
N GLN A 36 -10.71 17.97 12.70
CA GLN A 36 -11.26 18.29 14.02
C GLN A 36 -12.69 17.78 14.25
N THR A 37 -13.32 17.15 13.25
CA THR A 37 -14.63 16.52 13.40
C THR A 37 -14.48 15.02 13.67
N PRO A 38 -14.56 14.55 14.94
CA PRO A 38 -14.47 13.14 15.29
C PRO A 38 -15.79 12.41 15.00
N THR A 39 -16.35 12.57 13.81
CA THR A 39 -17.63 11.95 13.44
C THR A 39 -17.45 10.60 12.76
N ARG A 40 -16.25 10.29 12.23
CA ARG A 40 -15.95 8.99 11.63
C ARG A 40 -15.16 8.14 12.62
N ALA A 41 -15.66 6.94 12.90
CA ALA A 41 -14.97 5.97 13.74
C ALA A 41 -13.59 5.67 13.13
N ARG A 42 -12.52 6.06 13.85
CA ARG A 42 -11.14 5.76 13.46
C ARG A 42 -10.92 4.26 13.44
N ASP A 43 -10.27 3.77 12.40
CA ASP A 43 -9.87 2.38 12.33
C ASP A 43 -8.74 2.15 13.35
N ARG A 44 -9.00 1.29 14.34
CA ARG A 44 -8.06 0.93 15.43
C ARG A 44 -7.32 -0.40 15.19
N TRP A 45 -7.53 -1.03 14.04
CA TRP A 45 -6.81 -2.26 13.68
C TRP A 45 -5.29 -2.06 13.80
N PHE A 46 -4.62 -3.12 14.22
CA PHE A 46 -3.17 -3.16 14.42
C PHE A 46 -2.64 -2.15 15.44
N ASN A 47 -3.47 -1.73 16.39
CA ASN A 47 -3.12 -0.78 17.45
C ASN A 47 -2.55 0.53 16.87
N LEU A 48 -3.14 0.98 15.76
CA LEU A 48 -2.79 2.22 15.08
C LEU A 48 -4.09 2.92 14.65
N ASP A 49 -4.38 4.03 15.32
CA ASP A 49 -5.50 4.90 14.99
C ASP A 49 -5.20 5.63 13.68
N MET A 50 -5.99 5.35 12.65
CA MET A 50 -5.85 5.98 11.35
C MET A 50 -7.20 6.17 10.69
N ASP A 51 -7.34 7.31 10.02
CA ASP A 51 -8.49 7.62 9.20
C ASP A 51 -8.33 6.97 7.82
N GLU A 52 -9.42 6.44 7.28
CA GLU A 52 -9.43 5.92 5.91
C GLU A 52 -9.48 7.09 4.93
N HIS A 53 -8.56 7.13 3.98
CA HIS A 53 -8.49 8.24 3.01
C HIS A 53 -9.67 8.20 2.05
N ALA A 54 -10.57 9.20 2.14
CA ALA A 54 -11.87 9.18 1.48
C ALA A 54 -11.78 8.97 -0.04
N THR A 55 -10.85 9.64 -0.73
CA THR A 55 -10.68 9.57 -2.19
C THR A 55 -10.29 8.18 -2.69
N HIS A 56 -9.62 7.38 -1.87
CA HIS A 56 -9.08 6.07 -2.26
C HIS A 56 -9.80 4.90 -1.57
N ALA A 57 -10.79 5.16 -0.71
CA ALA A 57 -11.56 4.13 -0.02
C ALA A 57 -12.25 3.17 -1.01
N SER A 58 -12.76 3.69 -2.13
CA SER A 58 -13.34 2.87 -3.21
C SER A 58 -12.29 2.02 -3.92
N SER A 59 -11.10 2.56 -4.16
CA SER A 59 -9.98 1.86 -4.79
C SER A 59 -9.43 0.74 -3.91
N ILE A 60 -9.39 0.88 -2.58
CA ILE A 60 -8.87 -0.14 -1.65
C ILE A 60 -9.89 -1.25 -1.37
N LYS A 61 -11.18 -0.93 -1.51
CA LYS A 61 -12.32 -1.82 -1.23
C LYS A 61 -12.21 -3.25 -1.82
N PRO A 62 -11.69 -3.48 -3.05
CA PRO A 62 -11.57 -4.82 -3.61
C PRO A 62 -10.71 -5.75 -2.76
N TRP A 63 -9.58 -5.27 -2.23
CA TRP A 63 -8.70 -6.05 -1.34
C TRP A 63 -9.28 -6.26 0.05
N ARG A 64 -10.08 -5.30 0.55
CA ARG A 64 -10.75 -5.42 1.86
C ARG A 64 -11.95 -6.37 1.82
N ARG A 65 -12.72 -6.38 0.73
CA ARG A 65 -13.96 -7.19 0.61
C ARG A 65 -13.77 -8.50 -0.15
N GLY A 66 -12.63 -8.71 -0.80
CA GLY A 66 -12.36 -9.90 -1.60
C GLY A 66 -12.47 -11.19 -0.78
N GLY A 67 -13.40 -12.06 -1.16
CA GLY A 67 -13.46 -13.47 -0.76
C GLY A 67 -12.19 -14.24 -1.16
N ALA A 68 -11.96 -15.44 -0.62
CA ALA A 68 -10.88 -16.32 -1.12
C ALA A 68 -11.01 -16.62 -2.63
N ALA A 69 -12.24 -16.55 -3.17
CA ALA A 69 -12.54 -16.68 -4.59
C ALA A 69 -12.40 -15.36 -5.40
N SER A 70 -12.03 -14.25 -4.76
CA SER A 70 -11.83 -12.97 -5.45
C SER A 70 -10.45 -12.95 -6.10
N VAL A 71 -10.37 -12.46 -7.33
CA VAL A 71 -9.10 -12.20 -8.03
C VAL A 71 -8.14 -11.38 -7.15
N HIS A 72 -8.66 -10.39 -6.42
CA HIS A 72 -7.86 -9.52 -5.54
C HIS A 72 -7.34 -10.20 -4.27
N ALA A 73 -7.77 -11.42 -3.92
CA ALA A 73 -7.20 -12.15 -2.78
C ALA A 73 -5.78 -12.66 -3.05
N SER A 74 -5.39 -12.76 -4.32
CA SER A 74 -4.05 -13.17 -4.75
C SER A 74 -3.35 -12.14 -5.64
N THR A 75 -4.03 -11.06 -6.04
CA THR A 75 -3.42 -10.00 -6.84
C THR A 75 -2.78 -8.93 -5.95
N PRO A 76 -1.50 -8.59 -6.16
CA PRO A 76 -0.86 -7.53 -5.41
C PRO A 76 -1.56 -6.18 -5.60
N LEU A 77 -1.64 -5.42 -4.51
CA LEU A 77 -2.09 -4.03 -4.47
C LEU A 77 -0.88 -3.14 -4.75
N VAL A 78 -0.97 -2.29 -5.76
CA VAL A 78 0.09 -1.34 -6.12
C VAL A 78 -0.36 0.08 -5.87
N ILE A 79 0.48 0.86 -5.20
CA ILE A 79 0.29 2.29 -4.97
C ILE A 79 1.46 3.03 -5.58
N ASP A 80 1.19 3.76 -6.66
CA ASP A 80 2.16 4.62 -7.31
C ASP A 80 2.02 6.04 -6.76
N VAL A 81 3.14 6.63 -6.36
CA VAL A 81 3.23 8.01 -5.86
C VAL A 81 3.92 8.86 -6.90
N PHE A 82 3.26 9.94 -7.30
CA PHE A 82 3.75 10.86 -8.32
C PHE A 82 3.99 12.24 -7.74
N VAL A 83 4.94 12.96 -8.35
CA VAL A 83 5.09 14.40 -8.24
C VAL A 83 4.53 15.01 -9.52
N ASP A 84 3.46 15.79 -9.37
CA ASP A 84 2.85 16.59 -10.42
C ASP A 84 3.40 18.02 -10.31
N ALA A 85 4.30 18.41 -11.21
CA ALA A 85 4.91 19.73 -11.24
C ALA A 85 4.28 20.59 -12.35
N ARG A 86 3.87 21.82 -12.01
CA ARG A 86 3.45 22.80 -13.01
C ARG A 86 4.69 23.32 -13.74
N MET A 87 4.77 23.11 -15.05
CA MET A 87 5.78 23.80 -15.86
C MET A 87 5.39 25.28 -15.95
N ARG A 88 6.02 26.13 -15.13
CA ARG A 88 6.06 27.57 -15.39
C ARG A 88 7.25 27.79 -16.33
N ASP A 89 7.00 28.43 -17.47
CA ASP A 89 8.01 28.89 -18.43
C ASP A 89 8.71 27.79 -19.26
N VAL A 90 7.94 27.09 -20.10
CA VAL A 90 8.47 26.73 -21.41
C VAL A 90 7.97 27.80 -22.36
N ASP A 91 8.87 28.59 -22.94
CA ASP A 91 8.58 29.48 -24.08
C ASP A 91 8.07 28.63 -25.26
N VAL A 92 6.82 28.18 -25.19
CA VAL A 92 6.12 27.55 -26.31
C VAL A 92 5.70 28.71 -27.19
N ALA A 93 6.63 29.11 -28.06
CA ALA A 93 6.26 29.80 -29.27
C ALA A 93 5.28 28.89 -30.04
N ASP A 94 4.11 29.46 -30.31
CA ASP A 94 3.01 28.97 -31.14
C ASP A 94 2.00 27.96 -30.57
N ASP A 95 0.74 28.39 -30.72
CA ASP A 95 -0.49 27.62 -30.93
C ASP A 95 -1.27 27.05 -29.72
N ALA A 96 -2.14 27.93 -29.17
CA ALA A 96 -3.56 27.71 -28.83
C ALA A 96 -4.04 26.42 -28.10
N THR A 97 -3.16 25.64 -27.45
CA THR A 97 -3.54 24.51 -26.58
C THR A 97 -2.75 24.50 -25.26
N ALA A 98 -2.56 25.67 -24.66
CA ALA A 98 -1.98 25.83 -23.32
C ALA A 98 -2.94 25.37 -22.20
N ALA A 99 -3.43 24.13 -22.26
CA ALA A 99 -3.84 23.43 -21.05
C ALA A 99 -2.55 23.18 -20.26
N GLU A 100 -2.45 23.77 -19.05
CA GLU A 100 -1.27 23.73 -18.17
C GLU A 100 -0.48 22.41 -18.32
N ALA A 101 0.71 22.46 -18.92
CA ALA A 101 1.56 21.28 -19.07
C ALA A 101 2.05 20.86 -17.67
N VAL A 102 1.37 19.88 -17.07
CA VAL A 102 1.76 19.29 -15.80
C VAL A 102 2.71 18.12 -16.08
N SER A 103 3.96 18.25 -15.65
CA SER A 103 4.91 17.13 -15.65
C SER A 103 4.55 16.19 -14.50
N ARG A 104 4.24 14.93 -14.81
CA ARG A 104 3.98 13.89 -13.81
C ARG A 104 5.17 12.93 -13.76
N THR A 105 5.84 12.84 -12.62
CA THR A 105 6.98 11.94 -12.41
C THR A 105 6.70 10.93 -11.31
N LEU A 106 6.89 9.64 -11.58
CA LEU A 106 6.79 8.57 -10.57
C LEU A 106 7.98 8.67 -9.61
N VAL A 107 7.73 8.69 -8.31
CA VAL A 107 8.79 8.82 -7.28
C VAL A 107 8.82 7.66 -6.28
N GLU A 108 7.70 6.98 -6.05
CA GLU A 108 7.65 5.77 -5.22
C GLU A 108 6.64 4.80 -5.82
N ARG A 109 6.92 3.50 -5.74
CA ARG A 109 6.00 2.42 -6.04
C ARG A 109 5.95 1.47 -4.86
N TRP A 110 4.78 1.33 -4.27
CA TRP A 110 4.54 0.40 -3.18
C TRP A 110 3.79 -0.80 -3.71
N VAL A 111 4.27 -2.00 -3.38
CA VAL A 111 3.63 -3.26 -3.74
C VAL A 111 3.31 -4.00 -2.45
N LEU A 112 2.04 -4.31 -2.24
CA LEU A 112 1.57 -5.14 -1.15
C LEU A 112 1.10 -6.45 -1.78
N SER A 113 1.67 -7.56 -1.36
CA SER A 113 1.32 -8.89 -1.84
C SER A 113 0.98 -9.80 -0.67
N HIS A 114 0.16 -10.80 -0.96
CA HIS A 114 -0.14 -11.88 -0.05
C HIS A 114 -0.15 -13.14 -0.89
N ASP A 115 0.82 -14.02 -0.65
CA ASP A 115 0.85 -15.30 -1.33
C ASP A 115 -0.03 -16.30 -0.59
N ALA A 116 -1.24 -16.52 -1.11
CA ALA A 116 -2.11 -17.58 -0.61
C ALA A 116 -1.66 -18.99 -1.03
N ARG A 117 -0.60 -19.09 -1.86
CA ARG A 117 -0.08 -20.30 -2.48
C ARG A 117 1.27 -20.75 -1.92
N CYS A 118 1.94 -19.97 -1.07
CA CYS A 118 3.06 -20.46 -0.23
C CYS A 118 2.53 -21.42 0.85
N ARG A 119 1.86 -22.47 0.41
CA ARG A 119 1.70 -23.74 1.08
C ARG A 119 3.02 -24.48 0.87
N GLY A 120 3.39 -25.33 1.82
CA GLY A 120 4.53 -26.21 1.67
C GLY A 120 4.32 -27.23 0.56
N ASP A 121 4.51 -26.82 -0.69
CA ASP A 121 5.03 -27.71 -1.72
C ASP A 121 6.55 -27.71 -1.56
N GLY A 122 6.99 -28.30 -0.45
CA GLY A 122 8.30 -28.90 -0.38
C GLY A 122 8.24 -30.17 -1.20
N GLU A 123 8.43 -30.03 -2.51
CA GLU A 123 9.04 -31.11 -3.28
C GLU A 123 10.47 -31.24 -2.76
N GLU A 124 10.71 -32.17 -1.83
CA GLU A 124 11.93 -33.00 -1.74
C GLU A 124 11.78 -34.04 -0.60
N GLU A 125 11.59 -35.29 -1.07
CA GLU A 125 11.97 -36.60 -0.49
C GLU A 125 11.30 -37.15 0.79
N GLU A 126 10.76 -38.36 0.62
CA GLU A 126 10.35 -39.29 1.68
C GLU A 126 11.50 -39.56 2.65
N GLU A 127 11.32 -39.23 3.93
CA GLU A 127 11.87 -40.05 5.01
C GLU A 127 10.84 -40.17 6.13
N VAL A 128 10.38 -41.41 6.33
CA VAL A 128 9.47 -41.79 7.39
C VAL A 128 10.20 -41.67 8.72
N VAL A 129 9.86 -40.66 9.51
CA VAL A 129 10.14 -40.65 10.95
C VAL A 129 8.81 -40.37 11.66
N GLU A 130 8.26 -41.41 12.27
CA GLU A 130 7.15 -41.33 13.21
C GLU A 130 7.64 -40.60 14.47
N GLU A 131 7.28 -39.32 14.61
CA GLU A 131 7.43 -38.59 15.89
C GLU A 131 6.12 -37.85 16.22
N GLU A 132 5.46 -38.40 17.23
CA GLU A 132 4.62 -37.80 18.28
C GLU A 132 3.62 -36.70 17.88
N GLU A 133 2.34 -37.06 17.98
CA GLU A 133 1.17 -36.20 17.87
C GLU A 133 1.22 -35.05 18.91
N GLU A 134 1.81 -33.90 18.57
CA GLU A 134 1.61 -32.68 19.35
C GLU A 134 0.20 -32.12 19.15
N GLU A 135 -0.56 -32.17 20.23
CA GLU A 135 -1.95 -31.74 20.37
C GLU A 135 -2.24 -30.34 19.82
N CYS A 136 -3.33 -30.30 19.05
CA CYS A 136 -3.98 -29.17 18.40
C CYS A 136 -4.33 -27.97 19.33
N THR A 137 -3.33 -27.17 19.74
CA THR A 137 -3.52 -25.84 20.36
C THR A 137 -2.94 -24.68 19.53
N SER A 138 -2.22 -24.98 18.44
CA SER A 138 -1.42 -24.04 17.65
C SER A 138 -2.22 -22.97 16.89
N SER A 139 -3.37 -23.31 16.29
CA SER A 139 -4.04 -22.40 15.33
C SER A 139 -4.49 -21.04 15.90
N SER A 140 -4.86 -20.97 17.18
CA SER A 140 -5.22 -19.69 17.83
C SER A 140 -3.99 -18.85 18.19
N SER A 141 -2.93 -19.53 18.65
CA SER A 141 -1.62 -18.92 18.91
C SER A 141 -1.04 -18.35 17.62
N ASP A 142 -1.12 -19.09 16.52
CA ASP A 142 -0.62 -18.67 15.21
C ASP A 142 -1.30 -17.39 14.73
N VAL A 143 -2.65 -17.32 14.84
CA VAL A 143 -3.41 -16.10 14.50
C VAL A 143 -2.98 -14.91 15.35
N ALA A 144 -2.73 -15.11 16.65
CA ALA A 144 -2.25 -14.06 17.54
C ALA A 144 -0.81 -13.62 17.20
N VAL A 145 0.06 -14.56 16.83
CA VAL A 145 1.43 -14.29 16.37
C VAL A 145 1.40 -13.51 15.04
N THR A 146 0.62 -13.95 14.04
CA THR A 146 0.43 -13.23 12.78
C THR A 146 -0.07 -11.81 13.03
N TYR A 147 -1.05 -11.62 13.92
CA TYR A 147 -1.53 -10.27 14.25
C TYR A 147 -0.43 -9.41 14.88
N LYS A 148 0.35 -9.94 15.82
CA LYS A 148 1.49 -9.22 16.43
C LYS A 148 2.55 -8.85 15.40
N ARG A 149 2.88 -9.76 14.48
CA ARG A 149 3.81 -9.49 13.37
C ARG A 149 3.27 -8.42 12.43
N ALA A 150 1.98 -8.47 12.08
CA ALA A 150 1.30 -7.44 11.30
C ALA A 150 1.32 -6.06 11.99
N VAL A 151 1.12 -6.01 13.31
CA VAL A 151 1.27 -4.78 14.11
C VAL A 151 2.67 -4.20 13.98
N ILE A 152 3.71 -5.03 14.12
CA ILE A 152 5.11 -4.58 13.98
C ILE A 152 5.35 -4.08 12.55
N MET A 153 4.92 -4.84 11.54
CA MET A 153 5.09 -4.49 10.13
C MET A 153 4.41 -3.15 9.79
N VAL A 154 3.17 -2.92 10.22
CA VAL A 154 2.45 -1.66 10.01
C VAL A 154 3.18 -0.48 10.66
N ARG A 155 3.77 -0.67 11.84
CA ARG A 155 4.58 0.38 12.51
C ARG A 155 5.90 0.63 11.80
N SER A 156 6.57 -0.42 11.34
CA SER A 156 7.78 -0.31 10.52
C SER A 156 7.50 0.39 9.20
N LEU A 157 6.38 0.08 8.54
CA LEU A 157 5.90 0.77 7.35
C LEU A 157 5.69 2.25 7.62
N LEU A 158 4.99 2.59 8.70
CA LEU A 158 4.75 3.98 9.10
C LEU A 158 6.07 4.75 9.39
N ALA A 159 7.08 4.08 9.93
CA ALA A 159 8.40 4.67 10.12
C ALA A 159 9.12 4.87 8.78
N LEU A 160 9.10 3.87 7.89
CA LEU A 160 9.72 3.93 6.58
C LEU A 160 9.08 5.02 5.71
N THR A 161 7.74 5.10 5.66
CA THR A 161 7.05 6.14 4.89
C THR A 161 7.49 7.54 5.31
N ARG A 162 7.89 7.73 6.59
CA ARG A 162 8.41 9.01 7.08
C ARG A 162 9.87 9.28 6.75
N ALA A 163 10.67 8.25 6.56
CA ALA A 163 12.09 8.34 6.22
C ALA A 163 12.33 8.60 4.72
N LEU A 164 11.38 8.22 3.85
CA LEU A 164 11.54 8.31 2.40
C LEU A 164 11.46 9.75 1.86
N PRO A 165 12.09 10.04 0.71
CA PRO A 165 12.15 11.38 0.13
C PRO A 165 10.79 12.02 -0.15
N ALA A 166 9.78 11.27 -0.58
CA ALA A 166 8.47 11.87 -0.88
C ALA A 166 7.79 12.44 0.37
N ASN A 167 8.09 11.91 1.57
CA ASN A 167 7.60 12.51 2.82
C ASN A 167 8.23 13.88 3.09
N ARG A 168 9.47 14.13 2.63
CA ARG A 168 10.08 15.46 2.73
C ARG A 168 9.33 16.47 1.87
N LEU A 169 8.92 16.07 0.66
CA LEU A 169 8.10 16.87 -0.24
C LEU A 169 6.72 17.14 0.35
N HIS A 170 6.07 16.12 0.91
CA HIS A 170 4.80 16.25 1.62
C HIS A 170 4.92 17.24 2.78
N ARG A 171 5.90 17.06 3.68
CA ARG A 171 6.13 17.96 4.82
C ARG A 171 6.51 19.38 4.42
N ALA A 172 7.21 19.56 3.30
CA ALA A 172 7.51 20.89 2.77
C ALA A 172 6.24 21.58 2.29
N ARG A 173 5.34 20.85 1.62
CA ARG A 173 4.03 21.35 1.19
C ARG A 173 3.12 21.70 2.38
N VAL A 174 2.98 20.81 3.35
CA VAL A 174 2.16 21.06 4.55
C VAL A 174 2.67 22.27 5.33
N ARG A 175 3.99 22.41 5.50
CA ARG A 175 4.60 23.58 6.19
C ARG A 175 4.50 24.87 5.38
N GLY A 176 4.56 24.79 4.05
CA GLY A 176 4.41 25.93 3.15
C GLY A 176 2.99 26.49 3.09
N GLY A 177 2.03 25.82 3.74
CA GLY A 177 0.61 26.12 3.66
C GLY A 177 -0.02 25.59 2.37
N ALA A 178 -1.34 25.44 2.37
CA ALA A 178 -2.14 25.10 1.19
C ALA A 178 -2.21 26.29 0.21
N ARG A 179 -1.05 26.85 -0.15
CA ARG A 179 -0.99 27.77 -1.28
C ARG A 179 -1.21 26.94 -2.54
N ASP A 180 -2.30 27.23 -3.22
CA ASP A 180 -2.68 26.61 -4.49
C ASP A 180 -1.66 26.94 -5.62
N ASP A 181 -0.71 27.83 -5.32
CA ASP A 181 0.43 28.20 -6.15
C ASP A 181 1.72 27.39 -5.89
N ALA A 182 1.63 26.23 -5.24
CA ALA A 182 2.81 25.37 -5.16
C ALA A 182 3.22 24.90 -6.56
N SER A 183 4.52 24.95 -6.86
CA SER A 183 5.08 24.46 -8.12
C SER A 183 4.90 22.95 -8.30
N TYR A 184 4.57 22.22 -7.23
CA TYR A 184 4.33 20.78 -7.28
C TYR A 184 3.21 20.32 -6.32
N ARG A 185 2.62 19.16 -6.65
CA ARG A 185 1.65 18.41 -5.85
C ARG A 185 2.05 16.93 -5.83
N LEU A 186 1.81 16.25 -4.70
CA LEU A 186 1.89 14.79 -4.66
C LEU A 186 0.54 14.19 -5.00
N SER A 187 0.52 13.20 -5.88
CA SER A 187 -0.67 12.43 -6.20
C SER A 187 -0.40 10.93 -6.06
N CYS A 188 -1.44 10.15 -5.81
CA CYS A 188 -1.36 8.71 -5.64
C CYS A 188 -2.33 8.02 -6.59
N GLU A 189 -1.92 6.89 -7.13
CA GLU A 189 -2.76 6.01 -7.95
C GLU A 189 -2.75 4.62 -7.33
N VAL A 190 -3.94 4.03 -7.15
CA VAL A 190 -4.11 2.70 -6.57
C VAL A 190 -4.59 1.76 -7.66
N ARG A 191 -3.84 0.69 -7.92
CA ARG A 191 -4.12 -0.27 -9.00
C ARG A 191 -3.81 -1.69 -8.58
N ASP A 192 -4.34 -2.65 -9.34
CA ASP A 192 -3.94 -4.04 -9.21
C ASP A 192 -2.81 -4.38 -10.21
N VAL A 193 -2.09 -5.47 -9.97
CA VAL A 193 -1.07 -5.95 -10.95
C VAL A 193 -1.73 -6.54 -12.20
N GLY A 194 -2.96 -7.05 -12.13
CA GLY A 194 -3.66 -7.65 -13.27
C GLY A 194 -4.05 -6.66 -14.37
N THR A 195 -4.19 -5.39 -14.03
CA THR A 195 -4.43 -4.25 -14.93
C THR A 195 -3.15 -3.67 -15.52
N LEU A 196 -1.97 -4.22 -15.19
CA LEU A 196 -0.78 -4.09 -16.03
C LEU A 196 -0.97 -4.91 -17.32
N GLY A 197 -1.99 -4.54 -18.10
CA GLY A 197 -2.13 -5.06 -19.45
C GLY A 197 -0.94 -4.60 -20.25
N THR A 198 -0.15 -5.57 -20.73
CA THR A 198 0.49 -5.65 -22.05
C THR A 198 0.47 -4.37 -22.90
N ASN A 199 1.06 -3.29 -22.41
CA ASN A 199 1.61 -2.21 -23.20
C ASN A 199 3.06 -2.04 -22.73
N PRO A 200 3.98 -2.86 -23.28
CA PRO A 200 5.41 -2.74 -22.99
C PRO A 200 6.00 -1.38 -23.41
N GLY A 201 5.21 -0.49 -24.01
CA GLY A 201 5.64 0.87 -24.37
C GLY A 201 5.46 1.96 -23.29
N THR A 202 4.72 1.74 -22.20
CA THR A 202 4.40 2.82 -21.23
C THR A 202 4.76 2.56 -19.78
N ASP A 203 4.83 1.30 -19.32
CA ASP A 203 5.15 1.02 -17.91
C ASP A 203 6.64 0.75 -17.65
N GLU A 204 7.40 0.24 -18.63
CA GLU A 204 8.86 0.35 -18.62
C GLU A 204 9.32 1.80 -18.87
N GLY A 205 8.52 2.60 -19.60
CA GLY A 205 8.76 4.01 -19.90
C GLY A 205 8.43 5.01 -18.78
N ARG A 206 7.82 4.57 -17.67
CA ARG A 206 7.59 5.40 -16.47
C ARG A 206 8.75 5.39 -15.47
N HIS A 207 9.83 4.68 -15.78
CA HIS A 207 11.07 4.69 -15.02
C HIS A 207 12.03 5.73 -15.60
N PRO A 208 12.14 6.95 -15.01
CA PRO A 208 13.19 7.86 -15.41
C PRO A 208 14.51 7.33 -14.82
N GLY A 209 15.24 6.55 -15.62
CA GLY A 209 16.58 6.06 -15.30
C GLY A 209 16.60 4.77 -14.48
N ALA A 210 17.03 3.68 -15.11
CA ALA A 210 17.27 2.40 -14.46
C ALA A 210 18.34 2.49 -13.32
N ASP A 211 19.17 3.53 -13.30
CA ASP A 211 20.31 3.67 -12.38
C ASP A 211 20.03 4.42 -11.06
N ALA A 212 18.80 4.91 -10.81
CA ALA A 212 18.51 5.79 -9.66
C ALA A 212 17.54 5.24 -8.61
N TRP A 213 16.94 4.06 -8.83
CA TRP A 213 15.92 3.51 -7.93
C TRP A 213 16.51 2.66 -6.83
N ARG A 214 15.93 2.75 -5.62
CA ARG A 214 16.25 1.89 -4.49
C ARG A 214 15.02 1.10 -4.08
N THR A 215 15.18 -0.21 -4.00
CA THR A 215 14.13 -1.12 -3.51
C THR A 215 14.37 -1.41 -2.05
N TYR A 216 13.30 -1.34 -1.26
CA TYR A 216 13.28 -1.76 0.13
C TYR A 216 12.20 -2.83 0.28
N GLU A 217 12.52 -3.88 1.02
CA GLU A 217 11.62 -4.99 1.26
C GLU A 217 11.49 -5.22 2.77
N PHE A 218 10.26 -5.47 3.23
CA PHE A 218 10.02 -5.89 4.60
C PHE A 218 10.18 -7.40 4.68
N ALA A 219 10.69 -7.91 5.82
CA ALA A 219 10.66 -9.33 6.07
C ALA A 219 9.21 -9.86 5.93
N PRO A 220 9.01 -10.98 5.21
CA PRO A 220 7.68 -11.52 4.99
C PRO A 220 7.04 -11.92 6.33
N VAL A 221 5.71 -11.79 6.40
CA VAL A 221 4.93 -12.19 7.58
C VAL A 221 4.12 -13.42 7.23
N ASP A 222 4.45 -14.54 7.87
CA ASP A 222 3.67 -15.77 7.70
C ASP A 222 2.23 -15.55 8.20
N ALA A 223 1.28 -15.78 7.30
CA ALA A 223 -0.13 -15.76 7.63
C ALA A 223 -0.52 -17.11 8.27
N ALA A 224 -1.15 -17.07 9.44
CA ALA A 224 -1.68 -18.26 10.09
C ALA A 224 -2.60 -19.05 9.13
N ALA A 225 -2.40 -20.37 9.09
CA ALA A 225 -3.04 -21.22 8.09
C ALA A 225 -4.58 -21.20 8.17
N ALA A 226 -5.22 -20.98 7.03
CA ALA A 226 -6.58 -21.41 6.79
C ALA A 226 -6.54 -22.89 6.36
N ARG A 227 -6.78 -23.81 7.30
CA ARG A 227 -7.05 -25.23 6.98
C ARG A 227 -8.36 -25.33 6.21
#